data_AF-A0A352J2Z2-F1
#
_entry.id   AF-A0A352J2Z2-F1
#
_cell.length_a   1.000
_cell.length_b   1.000
_cell.length_c   1.000
_cell.angle_alpha   90.00
_cell.angle_beta   90.00
_cell.angle_gamma   90.00
#
_symmetry.space_group_name_H-M   'P 1'
#
loop_
_entity.id
_entity.type
_entity.pdbx_description
1 polymer ?
#
loop_
_entity_poly.entity_id
_entity_poly.type
_entity_poly.pdbx_seq_one_letter_code
_entity_poly.pdbx_strand_id
1 'polypeptide(L)'
;MYKKILSGVAALLAFAGMLQAQETVKDYDLDEVVVTATRMNLPLKSIPQKVEIIDKDKILSIPAENAAELLKRATNLDMIQYPGASATVGMRGFSPTA
;
A
#
# COMPACT_ATOMS: atom_id res chain seq x y z
N MET A 1 15.99 -39.43 48.57
CA MET A 1 16.51 -38.12 48.09
C MET A 1 16.23 -37.85 46.61
N TYR A 2 16.12 -38.87 45.76
CA TYR A 2 15.86 -38.79 44.30
C TYR A 2 14.53 -38.14 43.89
N LYS A 3 13.44 -38.28 44.67
CA LYS A 3 12.14 -37.65 44.37
C LYS A 3 12.17 -36.12 44.37
N LYS A 4 13.02 -35.51 45.21
CA LYS A 4 13.15 -34.04 45.28
C LYS A 4 13.99 -33.48 44.12
N ILE A 5 14.97 -34.25 43.66
CA ILE A 5 15.82 -33.91 42.51
C ILE A 5 15.01 -34.05 41.21
N LEU A 6 14.21 -35.12 41.08
CA LEU A 6 13.32 -35.35 39.93
C LEU A 6 12.26 -34.24 39.78
N SER A 7 11.71 -33.76 40.91
CA SER A 7 10.76 -32.64 40.92
C SER A 7 11.38 -31.32 40.47
N GLY A 8 12.66 -31.08 40.79
CA GLY A 8 13.37 -29.86 40.37
C GLY A 8 13.65 -29.83 38.87
N VAL A 9 14.00 -30.96 38.28
CA VAL A 9 14.24 -31.09 36.83
C VAL A 9 12.94 -30.96 36.03
N ALA A 10 11.83 -31.53 36.53
CA ALA A 10 10.53 -31.37 35.91
C ALA A 10 10.03 -29.91 35.93
N ALA A 11 10.31 -29.17 37.01
CA ALA A 11 9.97 -27.75 37.10
C ALA A 11 10.80 -26.88 36.13
N LEU A 12 12.08 -27.21 35.92
CA LEU A 12 12.92 -26.51 34.93
C LEU A 12 12.47 -26.75 33.49
N LEU A 13 12.04 -27.97 33.17
CA LEU A 13 11.52 -28.32 31.83
C LEU A 13 10.17 -27.65 31.55
N ALA A 14 9.31 -27.51 32.55
CA ALA A 14 8.04 -26.80 32.43
C ALA A 14 8.22 -25.28 32.22
N PHE A 15 9.25 -24.69 32.83
CA PHE A 15 9.57 -23.26 32.67
C PHE A 15 10.16 -22.95 31.29
N ALA A 16 10.92 -23.88 30.69
CA ALA A 16 11.44 -23.73 29.34
C ALA A 16 10.33 -23.70 28.26
N GLY A 17 9.22 -24.42 28.48
CA GLY A 17 8.08 -24.43 27.57
C GLY A 17 7.29 -23.12 27.54
N MET A 18 7.32 -22.32 28.62
CA MET A 18 6.62 -21.03 28.68
C MET A 18 7.39 -19.88 27.99
N LEU A 19 8.68 -20.05 27.66
CA LEU A 19 9.47 -19.02 26.97
C LEU A 19 9.23 -18.96 25.45
N GLN A 20 8.59 -19.98 24.86
CA GLN A 20 8.48 -20.16 23.41
C GLN A 20 7.01 -19.99 22.95
N ALA A 21 6.40 -18.82 23.15
CA ALA A 21 5.09 -18.52 22.54
C ALA A 21 4.70 -17.02 22.52
N GLN A 22 5.61 -16.08 22.75
CA GLN A 22 5.32 -14.68 22.47
C GLN A 22 5.63 -14.40 21.00
N GLU A 23 4.68 -14.75 20.14
CA GLU A 23 4.68 -14.30 18.76
C GLU A 23 4.38 -12.79 18.78
N THR A 24 5.45 -11.99 18.78
CA THR A 24 5.33 -10.53 18.68
C THR A 24 4.81 -10.20 17.28
N VAL A 25 3.51 -9.91 17.20
CA VAL A 25 2.91 -9.31 16.01
C VAL A 25 3.61 -7.97 15.81
N LYS A 26 4.49 -7.90 14.82
CA LYS A 26 5.09 -6.65 14.38
C LYS A 26 4.00 -5.86 13.66
N ASP A 27 3.30 -5.01 14.39
CA ASP A 27 2.48 -3.97 13.77
C ASP A 27 3.42 -3.00 13.05
N TYR A 28 3.36 -3.03 11.72
CA TYR A 28 3.98 -2.02 10.89
C TYR A 28 3.01 -0.84 10.84
N ASP A 29 3.36 0.24 11.52
CA ASP A 29 2.65 1.51 11.42
C ASP A 29 3.00 2.12 10.05
N LEU A 30 2.14 1.86 9.06
CA LEU A 30 2.26 2.42 7.72
C LEU A 30 1.55 3.77 7.73
N ASP A 31 2.24 4.83 7.30
CA ASP A 31 1.66 6.17 7.21
C ASP A 31 0.36 6.17 6.38
N GLU A 32 -0.70 6.75 6.94
CA GLU A 32 -2.01 6.81 6.32
C GLU A 32 -1.97 7.77 5.12
N VAL A 33 -2.19 7.25 3.91
CA VAL A 33 -2.23 8.06 2.70
C VAL A 33 -3.57 8.80 2.63
N VAL A 34 -3.53 10.11 2.90
CA VAL A 34 -4.68 11.01 2.78
C VAL A 34 -4.73 11.58 1.38
N VAL A 35 -5.91 11.54 0.74
CA VAL A 35 -6.08 12.02 -0.63
C VAL A 35 -7.07 13.18 -0.71
N THR A 36 -6.80 14.13 -1.60
CA THR A 36 -7.69 15.26 -1.89
C THR A 36 -8.63 14.96 -3.07
N ALA A 37 -8.81 13.68 -3.43
CA ALA A 37 -9.74 13.27 -4.48
C ALA A 37 -11.20 13.69 -4.15
N THR A 38 -11.52 13.80 -2.87
CA THR A 38 -12.75 14.41 -2.35
C THR A 38 -12.47 15.83 -1.86
N ARG A 39 -13.49 16.72 -1.85
CA ARG A 39 -13.39 18.07 -1.22
C ARG A 39 -13.09 18.04 0.29
N MET A 40 -12.91 16.86 0.86
CA MET A 40 -12.54 16.62 2.25
C MET A 40 -11.26 15.77 2.27
N ASN A 41 -10.39 16.02 3.25
CA ASN A 41 -9.16 15.26 3.44
C ASN A 41 -9.53 13.93 4.12
N LEU A 42 -9.76 12.89 3.31
CA LEU A 42 -10.21 11.58 3.78
C LEU A 42 -9.10 10.54 3.55
N PRO A 43 -8.90 9.61 4.51
CA PRO A 43 -8.07 8.45 4.26
C PRO A 43 -8.52 7.66 3.05
N LEU A 44 -7.59 7.16 2.24
CA LEU A 44 -7.90 6.38 1.03
C LEU A 44 -8.89 5.22 1.31
N LYS A 45 -8.74 4.53 2.46
CA LYS A 45 -9.59 3.40 2.87
C LYS A 45 -11.04 3.79 3.14
N SER A 46 -11.30 5.05 3.42
CA SER A 46 -12.64 5.56 3.77
C SER A 46 -13.43 6.06 2.56
N ILE A 47 -12.81 6.15 1.38
CA ILE A 47 -13.44 6.70 0.17
C ILE A 47 -14.24 5.60 -0.54
N PRO A 48 -15.55 5.80 -0.79
CA PRO A 48 -16.41 4.80 -1.44
C PRO A 48 -16.18 4.70 -2.96
N GLN A 49 -15.25 5.48 -3.51
CA GLN A 49 -14.93 5.56 -4.93
C GLN A 49 -13.55 4.98 -5.22
N LYS A 50 -13.35 4.47 -6.44
CA LYS A 50 -12.03 4.00 -6.89
C LYS A 50 -11.09 5.19 -7.09
N VAL A 51 -10.03 5.24 -6.29
CA VAL A 51 -8.92 6.19 -6.41
C VAL A 51 -7.63 5.40 -6.63
N GLU A 52 -6.77 5.90 -7.50
CA GLU A 52 -5.45 5.35 -7.77
C GLU A 52 -4.41 6.45 -7.55
N ILE A 53 -3.31 6.11 -6.87
CA ILE A 53 -2.25 7.04 -6.50
C ILE A 53 -0.99 6.64 -7.26
N ILE A 54 -0.38 7.63 -7.92
CA ILE A 54 0.91 7.45 -8.57
C ILE A 54 1.95 8.14 -7.69
N ASP A 55 2.66 7.34 -6.89
CA ASP A 55 3.65 7.84 -5.95
C ASP A 55 4.93 8.31 -6.63
N LYS A 56 5.73 9.09 -5.91
CA LYS A 56 7.00 9.64 -6.40
C LYS A 56 7.93 8.57 -6.98
N ASP A 57 8.06 7.44 -6.30
CA ASP A 57 8.93 6.36 -6.77
C ASP A 57 8.44 5.77 -8.09
N LYS A 58 7.11 5.68 -8.27
CA LYS A 58 6.49 5.25 -9.52
C LYS A 58 6.73 6.26 -10.64
N ILE A 59 6.61 7.56 -10.34
CA ILE A 59 6.92 8.65 -11.28
C ILE A 59 8.37 8.57 -11.73
N LEU A 60 9.32 8.38 -10.81
CA LEU A 60 10.74 8.28 -11.12
C LEU A 60 11.11 7.01 -11.88
N SER A 61 10.37 5.91 -11.67
CA SER A 61 10.59 4.65 -12.37
C SER A 61 10.13 4.66 -13.83
N ILE A 62 9.19 5.54 -14.18
CA ILE A 62 8.62 5.63 -15.52
C ILE A 62 9.33 6.75 -16.29
N PRO A 63 10.03 6.45 -17.39
CA PRO A 63 10.57 7.49 -18.24
C PRO A 63 9.42 8.19 -18.97
N ALA A 64 9.02 9.35 -18.46
CA ALA A 64 7.99 10.20 -19.04
C ALA A 64 8.41 11.69 -18.89
N GLU A 65 8.26 12.46 -19.95
CA GLU A 65 8.61 13.88 -19.95
C GLU A 65 7.43 14.78 -19.54
N ASN A 66 6.21 14.25 -19.62
CA ASN A 66 4.99 14.99 -19.29
C ASN A 66 3.92 14.10 -18.62
N ALA A 67 2.94 14.74 -17.98
CA ALA A 67 1.90 14.05 -17.23
C ALA A 67 1.03 13.12 -18.10
N ALA A 68 0.74 13.51 -19.34
CA ALA A 68 -0.04 12.68 -20.27
C ALA A 68 0.71 11.38 -20.62
N GLU A 69 2.01 11.50 -20.88
CA GLU A 69 2.89 10.38 -21.17
C GLU A 69 3.02 9.43 -19.97
N LEU A 70 3.12 10.00 -18.76
CA LEU A 70 3.15 9.26 -17.52
C LEU A 70 1.84 8.50 -17.30
N LEU A 71 0.69 9.17 -17.43
CA LEU A 71 -0.63 8.55 -17.25
C LEU A 71 -0.89 7.43 -18.26
N LYS A 72 -0.48 7.61 -19.53
CA LYS A 72 -0.60 6.59 -20.58
C LYS A 72 0.18 5.30 -20.27
N ARG A 73 1.28 5.39 -19.52
CA ARG A 73 2.10 4.24 -19.13
C ARG A 73 1.75 3.68 -17.75
N ALA A 74 1.36 4.55 -16.82
CA ALA A 74 1.09 4.18 -15.45
C ALA A 74 -0.30 3.57 -15.25
N THR A 75 -1.26 3.93 -16.10
CA THR A 75 -2.69 3.61 -15.90
C THR A 75 -3.33 3.06 -17.17
N ASN A 76 -4.41 2.31 -17.01
CA ASN A 76 -5.22 1.78 -18.12
C ASN A 76 -6.34 2.76 -18.51
N LEU A 77 -6.00 4.02 -18.73
CA LEU A 77 -6.95 5.05 -19.19
C LEU A 77 -6.90 5.19 -20.71
N ASP A 78 -8.03 5.56 -21.31
CA ASP A 78 -8.08 5.91 -22.72
C ASP A 78 -7.57 7.34 -22.88
N MET A 79 -6.62 7.59 -23.78
CA MET A 79 -6.00 8.90 -23.89
C MET A 79 -5.62 9.21 -25.34
N ILE A 80 -6.00 10.40 -25.79
CA ILE A 80 -5.55 10.98 -27.04
C ILE A 80 -4.57 12.08 -26.72
N GLN A 81 -3.34 11.97 -27.23
CA GLN A 81 -2.29 12.97 -27.04
C GLN A 81 -2.04 13.71 -28.35
N TYR A 82 -2.08 15.04 -28.28
CA TYR A 82 -1.81 15.93 -29.40
C TYR A 82 -0.40 16.52 -29.29
N PRO A 83 0.22 16.93 -30.41
CA PRO A 83 1.45 17.72 -30.38
C PRO A 83 1.25 19.00 -29.56
N GLY A 84 2.30 19.44 -28.83
CA GLY A 84 2.25 20.72 -28.09
C GLY A 84 1.64 20.65 -26.68
N ALA A 85 1.89 19.57 -25.95
CA ALA A 85 1.49 19.38 -24.55
C ALA A 85 -0.02 19.33 -24.26
N SER A 86 -0.86 19.14 -25.28
CA SER A 86 -2.30 18.94 -25.12
C SER A 86 -2.65 17.45 -25.13
N ALA A 87 -3.52 17.03 -24.21
CA ALA A 87 -4.01 15.66 -24.15
C ALA A 87 -5.43 15.62 -23.58
N THR A 88 -6.21 14.65 -24.04
CA THR A 88 -7.57 14.40 -23.60
C THR A 88 -7.66 13.02 -22.97
N VAL A 89 -8.32 12.93 -21.81
CA VAL A 89 -8.42 11.70 -21.02
C VAL A 89 -9.86 11.18 -21.04
N GLY A 90 -10.03 9.94 -21.49
CA GLY A 90 -11.24 9.15 -21.39
C GLY A 90 -11.14 8.16 -20.23
N MET A 91 -12.22 8.02 -19.47
CA MET A 91 -12.25 7.11 -18.31
C MET A 91 -13.47 6.21 -18.41
N ARG A 92 -13.36 4.95 -17.96
CA ARG A 92 -14.49 4.01 -17.85
C ARG A 92 -15.33 3.86 -19.13
N GLY A 93 -14.68 3.86 -20.29
CA GLY A 93 -15.35 3.71 -21.59
C GLY A 93 -16.00 4.99 -22.13
N PHE A 94 -15.88 6.12 -21.42
CA PHE A 94 -16.22 7.42 -21.99
C PHE A 94 -15.07 7.89 -22.87
N SER A 95 -15.41 8.18 -24.14
CA SER A 95 -14.42 8.66 -25.10
C SER A 95 -13.82 9.99 -24.64
N PRO A 96 -12.51 10.20 -24.84
CA PRO A 96 -11.88 11.49 -24.65
C PRO A 96 -12.48 12.52 -25.63
N THR A 97 -13.22 13.50 -25.11
CA THR A 97 -13.75 14.63 -25.89
C THR A 97 -12.95 15.90 -25.60
N ALA A 98 -12.54 16.59 -26.66
CA ALA A 98 -11.74 17.82 -26.59
C ALA A 98 -12.54 19.03 -26.10
#